data_AF-H7EL94-F1
#
_entry.id   AF-H7EL94-F1
#
_cell.length_a   1.000
_cell.length_b   1.000
_cell.length_c   1.000
_cell.angle_alpha   90.00
_cell.angle_beta   90.00
_cell.angle_gamma   90.00
#
_symmetry.space_group_name_H-M   'P 1'
#
loop_
_entity.id
_entity.type
_entity.pdbx_description
1 polymer ?
#
loop_
_entity_poly.entity_id
_entity_poly.type
_entity_poly.pdbx_seq_one_letter_code
_entity_poly.pdbx_strand_id
1 'polypeptide(L)'
;MTDHHVHIGQFNEIYYDALELFELIESLSAKTGVTEIRYSSTSSCRDDAEFLRVEEEIEYALNFESDVLTARPYLWFIPKYAEQGISVESAAGALDYCGIKLHPAGQNWDEENPKHERALHEIFSWADKNEKTVLIHCGPQKCDLPTRFERFFAEYKSARVILAHSNPVKETAEMLNKYQNVFSDTACIASEDLKLLREKATDSSKILFGSDFPVSHYFATHIFGKTHTLEEEYISNAKTQLPSL
;
A
#
# COMPACT_ATOMS: atom_id res chain seq x y z
N MET A 1 -3.32 -16.52 1.44
CA MET A 1 -3.66 -15.18 2.00
C MET A 1 -2.88 -14.15 1.21
N THR A 2 -3.41 -12.93 1.03
CA THR A 2 -2.75 -11.85 0.30
C THR A 2 -2.22 -10.80 1.26
N ASP A 3 -0.94 -10.43 1.15
CA ASP A 3 -0.38 -9.23 1.77
C ASP A 3 -0.60 -8.04 0.82
N HIS A 4 -1.51 -7.14 1.19
CA HIS A 4 -1.89 -6.01 0.35
C HIS A 4 -0.90 -4.84 0.39
N HIS A 5 0.16 -4.94 1.20
CA HIS A 5 1.03 -3.80 1.49
C HIS A 5 2.48 -4.24 1.76
N VAL A 6 3.25 -4.37 0.68
CA VAL A 6 4.69 -4.67 0.72
C VAL A 6 5.49 -3.58 -0.02
N HIS A 7 6.75 -3.46 0.33
CA HIS A 7 7.68 -2.49 -0.21
C HIS A 7 8.97 -3.11 -0.72
N ILE A 8 9.50 -2.51 -1.79
CA ILE A 8 10.83 -2.76 -2.34
C ILE A 8 11.55 -1.42 -2.55
N GLY A 9 12.79 -1.46 -3.04
CA GLY A 9 13.52 -0.27 -3.45
C GLY A 9 14.15 0.49 -2.29
N GLN A 10 14.46 1.76 -2.51
CA GLN A 10 15.22 2.59 -1.57
C GLN A 10 14.32 3.23 -0.51
N PHE A 11 14.54 2.87 0.76
CA PHE A 11 13.92 3.50 1.91
C PHE A 11 14.98 4.04 2.88
N ASN A 12 15.01 5.35 3.06
CA ASN A 12 16.09 6.06 3.76
C ASN A 12 17.47 5.62 3.22
N GLU A 13 18.37 5.11 4.07
CA GLU A 13 19.69 4.61 3.72
C GLU A 13 19.74 3.14 3.25
N ILE A 14 18.63 2.40 3.31
CA ILE A 14 18.59 0.97 2.98
C ILE A 14 17.90 0.75 1.63
N TYR A 15 18.55 -0.01 0.75
CA TYR A 15 17.93 -0.53 -0.46
C TYR A 15 17.45 -1.96 -0.20
N TYR A 16 16.17 -2.20 -0.45
CA TYR A 16 15.55 -3.50 -0.31
C TYR A 16 15.36 -4.16 -1.68
N ASP A 17 16.17 -5.18 -1.95
CA ASP A 17 16.09 -5.94 -3.20
C ASP A 17 14.78 -6.74 -3.27
N ALA A 18 14.10 -6.64 -4.41
CA ALA A 18 12.80 -7.28 -4.58
C ALA A 18 12.89 -8.81 -4.54
N LEU A 19 13.87 -9.41 -5.21
CA LEU A 19 13.97 -10.87 -5.32
C LEU A 19 14.34 -11.48 -3.96
N GLU A 20 15.31 -10.88 -3.25
CA GLU A 20 15.69 -11.33 -1.91
C GLU A 20 14.50 -11.27 -0.93
N LEU A 21 13.71 -10.20 -0.98
CA LEU A 21 12.52 -10.07 -0.13
C LEU A 21 11.43 -11.08 -0.51
N PHE A 22 11.19 -11.31 -1.80
CA PHE A 22 10.14 -12.21 -2.26
C PHE A 22 10.49 -13.67 -1.96
N GLU A 23 11.76 -14.06 -2.14
CA GLU A 23 12.27 -15.37 -1.71
C GLU A 23 12.13 -15.57 -0.19
N LEU A 24 12.44 -14.53 0.60
CA LEU A 24 12.21 -14.57 2.05
C LEU A 24 10.73 -14.80 2.36
N ILE A 25 9.83 -14.00 1.79
CA ILE A 25 8.38 -14.13 2.03
C ILE A 25 7.87 -15.52 1.60
N GLU A 26 8.30 -16.01 0.45
CA GLU A 26 7.96 -17.34 -0.09
C GLU A 26 8.40 -18.45 0.88
N SER A 27 9.63 -18.38 1.40
CA SER A 27 10.16 -19.36 2.36
C SER A 27 9.32 -19.42 3.65
N LEU A 28 8.56 -18.36 3.94
CA LEU A 28 7.70 -18.22 5.10
C LEU A 28 6.23 -18.51 4.80
N SER A 29 5.84 -18.75 3.55
CA SER A 29 4.46 -19.01 3.13
C SER A 29 3.81 -20.15 3.92
N ALA A 30 4.54 -21.21 4.24
CA ALA A 30 4.02 -22.31 5.06
C ALA A 30 3.74 -21.92 6.52
N LYS A 31 4.46 -20.92 7.06
CA LYS A 31 4.28 -20.40 8.43
C LYS A 31 3.24 -19.29 8.51
N THR A 32 3.12 -18.47 7.48
CA THR A 32 2.27 -17.26 7.45
C THR A 32 0.96 -17.48 6.71
N GLY A 33 0.89 -18.45 5.80
CA GLY A 33 -0.22 -18.65 4.87
C GLY A 33 -0.29 -17.61 3.74
N VAL A 34 0.72 -16.74 3.61
CA VAL A 34 0.80 -15.75 2.52
C VAL A 34 1.23 -16.44 1.23
N THR A 35 0.44 -16.24 0.18
CA THR A 35 0.64 -16.83 -1.16
C THR A 35 0.52 -15.79 -2.27
N GLU A 36 0.15 -14.55 -1.91
CA GLU A 36 0.17 -13.40 -2.82
C GLU A 36 0.67 -12.18 -2.06
N ILE A 37 1.47 -11.35 -2.71
CA ILE A 37 1.86 -10.03 -2.21
C ILE A 37 1.55 -8.95 -3.24
N ARG A 38 1.24 -7.77 -2.74
CA ARG A 38 1.11 -6.56 -3.54
C ARG A 38 2.14 -5.55 -3.06
N TYR A 39 3.01 -5.13 -3.97
CA TYR A 39 4.20 -4.38 -3.62
C TYR A 39 4.31 -3.05 -4.34
N SER A 40 5.05 -2.11 -3.78
CA SER A 40 5.37 -0.83 -4.42
C SER A 40 6.78 -0.38 -4.06
N SER A 41 7.45 0.32 -4.98
CA SER A 41 8.79 0.83 -4.72
C SER A 41 8.76 2.10 -3.86
N THR A 42 9.46 2.05 -2.73
CA THR A 42 9.73 3.19 -1.84
C THR A 42 10.70 4.20 -2.43
N SER A 43 11.43 3.87 -3.51
CA SER A 43 12.24 4.85 -4.25
C SER A 43 11.38 6.02 -4.77
N SER A 44 10.08 5.82 -4.94
CA SER A 44 9.09 6.86 -5.28
C SER A 44 8.92 7.92 -4.18
N CYS A 45 9.27 7.62 -2.93
CA CYS A 45 9.19 8.56 -1.80
C CYS A 45 10.38 9.51 -1.70
N ARG A 46 11.40 9.35 -2.52
CA ARG A 46 12.60 10.17 -2.43
C ARG A 46 12.40 11.52 -3.11
N ASP A 47 13.03 12.55 -2.58
CA ASP A 47 13.02 13.89 -3.21
C ASP A 47 13.58 13.85 -4.64
N ASP A 48 14.58 12.99 -4.86
CA ASP A 48 15.23 12.75 -6.15
C ASP A 48 14.56 11.62 -6.97
N ALA A 49 13.33 11.19 -6.63
CA ALA A 49 12.64 10.13 -7.37
C ALA A 49 12.55 10.44 -8.87
N GLU A 50 12.91 9.44 -9.68
CA GLU A 50 12.83 9.44 -11.13
C GLU A 50 11.93 8.30 -11.58
N PHE A 51 10.94 8.61 -12.42
CA PHE A 51 9.94 7.63 -12.86
C PHE A 51 10.58 6.40 -13.52
N LEU A 52 11.54 6.61 -14.43
CA LEU A 52 12.22 5.53 -15.16
C LEU A 52 12.97 4.58 -14.21
N ARG A 53 13.68 5.11 -13.22
CA ARG A 53 14.38 4.27 -12.23
C ARG A 53 13.41 3.43 -11.41
N VAL A 54 12.28 4.02 -11.00
CA VAL A 54 11.23 3.28 -10.27
C VAL A 54 10.62 2.21 -11.16
N GLU A 55 10.39 2.50 -12.44
CA GLU A 55 9.89 1.54 -13.43
C GLU A 55 10.86 0.37 -13.61
N GLU A 56 12.16 0.63 -13.76
CA GLU A 56 13.22 -0.39 -13.83
C GLU A 56 13.25 -1.30 -12.59
N GLU A 57 13.03 -0.75 -11.38
CA GLU A 57 12.92 -1.55 -10.14
C GLU A 57 11.69 -2.47 -10.16
N ILE A 58 10.56 -2.01 -10.71
CA ILE A 58 9.36 -2.84 -10.88
C ILE A 58 9.57 -3.91 -11.95
N GLU A 59 10.17 -3.56 -13.09
CA GLU A 59 10.51 -4.52 -14.16
C GLU A 59 11.45 -5.61 -13.64
N TYR A 60 12.46 -5.23 -12.84
CA TYR A 60 13.33 -6.18 -12.17
C TYR A 60 12.55 -7.15 -11.27
N ALA A 61 11.66 -6.62 -10.43
CA ALA A 61 10.83 -7.41 -9.52
C ALA A 61 9.84 -8.35 -10.25
N LEU A 62 9.41 -8.01 -11.47
CA LEU A 62 8.55 -8.86 -12.30
C LEU A 62 9.26 -10.12 -12.84
N ASN A 63 10.59 -10.20 -12.76
CA ASN A 63 11.33 -11.41 -13.10
C ASN A 63 11.28 -12.49 -12.00
N PHE A 64 10.62 -12.21 -10.87
CA PHE A 64 10.41 -13.22 -9.83
C PHE A 64 9.41 -14.28 -10.29
N GLU A 65 9.90 -15.51 -10.49
CA GLU A 65 9.09 -16.67 -10.86
C GLU A 65 8.96 -17.63 -9.67
N SER A 66 7.72 -17.94 -9.29
CA SER A 66 7.43 -18.82 -8.16
C SER A 66 6.09 -19.55 -8.35
N ASP A 67 6.05 -20.83 -7.96
CA ASP A 67 4.83 -21.64 -7.90
C ASP A 67 4.07 -21.47 -6.57
N VAL A 68 4.66 -20.78 -5.58
CA VAL A 68 4.14 -20.66 -4.21
C VAL A 68 3.63 -19.24 -3.91
N LEU A 69 4.32 -18.22 -4.44
CA LEU A 69 4.10 -16.82 -4.14
C LEU A 69 3.86 -16.02 -5.43
N THR A 70 2.67 -15.43 -5.55
CA THR A 70 2.38 -14.47 -6.62
C THR A 70 2.72 -13.05 -6.17
N ALA A 71 3.59 -12.33 -6.87
CA ALA A 71 3.90 -10.93 -6.60
C ALA A 71 3.26 -10.01 -7.65
N ARG A 72 2.52 -8.98 -7.23
CA ARG A 72 1.88 -8.01 -8.14
C ARG A 72 2.22 -6.56 -7.78
N PRO A 73 2.67 -5.72 -8.73
CA PRO A 73 3.08 -4.36 -8.41
C PRO A 73 1.90 -3.39 -8.33
N TYR A 74 2.01 -2.41 -7.46
CA TYR A 74 1.32 -1.13 -7.55
C TYR A 74 2.24 -0.10 -8.18
N LEU A 75 1.68 0.75 -9.02
CA LEU A 75 2.34 1.97 -9.45
C LEU A 75 2.23 3.00 -8.33
N TRP A 76 3.34 3.40 -7.70
CA TRP A 76 3.31 4.52 -6.76
C TRP A 76 3.40 5.83 -7.54
N PHE A 77 2.25 6.41 -7.88
CA PHE A 77 2.20 7.65 -8.64
C PHE A 77 2.31 8.84 -7.69
N ILE A 78 3.22 9.78 -7.99
CA ILE A 78 3.51 10.93 -7.13
C ILE A 78 3.22 12.25 -7.86
N PRO A 79 2.96 13.35 -7.15
CA PRO A 79 2.63 14.63 -7.78
C PRO A 79 3.72 15.15 -8.71
N LYS A 80 5.00 14.94 -8.36
CA LYS A 80 6.16 15.29 -9.20
C LYS A 80 6.05 14.74 -10.62
N TYR A 81 5.51 13.53 -10.80
CA TYR A 81 5.30 12.93 -12.12
C TYR A 81 4.23 13.70 -12.91
N ALA A 82 3.12 14.06 -12.27
CA ALA A 82 2.10 14.92 -12.88
C ALA A 82 2.65 16.31 -13.23
N GLU A 83 3.50 16.88 -12.37
CA GLU A 83 4.14 18.18 -12.60
C GLU A 83 5.05 18.16 -13.83
N GLN A 84 5.75 17.05 -14.04
CA GLN A 84 6.58 16.75 -15.20
C GLN A 84 5.76 16.39 -16.46
N GLY A 85 4.43 16.26 -16.34
CA GLY A 85 3.53 15.95 -17.46
C GLY A 85 3.44 14.47 -17.81
N ILE A 86 3.86 13.58 -16.90
CA ILE A 86 3.68 12.14 -17.08
C ILE A 86 2.20 11.81 -16.95
N SER A 87 1.64 11.14 -17.96
CA SER A 87 0.25 10.69 -17.96
C SER A 87 0.07 9.47 -17.05
N VAL A 88 -0.98 9.50 -16.22
CA VAL A 88 -1.34 8.35 -15.38
C VAL A 88 -1.69 7.13 -16.24
N GLU A 89 -2.44 7.32 -17.34
CA GLU A 89 -2.84 6.20 -18.22
C GLU A 89 -1.63 5.56 -18.89
N SER A 90 -0.66 6.37 -19.34
CA SER A 90 0.58 5.82 -19.93
C SER A 90 1.42 5.10 -18.88
N ALA A 91 1.63 5.70 -17.71
CA ALA A 91 2.42 5.10 -16.63
C ALA A 91 1.79 3.81 -16.11
N ALA A 92 0.48 3.82 -15.83
CA ALA A 92 -0.23 2.65 -15.31
C ALA A 92 -0.46 1.56 -16.38
N GLY A 93 -0.36 1.91 -17.66
CA GLY A 93 -0.45 0.97 -18.77
C GLY A 93 0.90 0.39 -19.24
N ALA A 94 2.02 0.87 -18.70
CA ALA A 94 3.36 0.42 -19.10
C ALA A 94 3.66 -1.02 -18.67
N LEU A 95 3.17 -1.42 -17.49
CA LEU A 95 3.33 -2.74 -16.89
C LEU A 95 1.99 -3.26 -16.36
N ASP A 96 1.89 -4.56 -16.01
CA ASP A 96 0.66 -5.13 -15.42
C ASP A 96 0.53 -4.79 -13.93
N TYR A 97 0.30 -3.51 -13.64
CA TYR A 97 0.02 -3.04 -12.30
C TYR A 97 -1.34 -3.57 -11.81
N CYS A 98 -1.38 -4.03 -10.56
CA CYS A 98 -2.62 -4.40 -9.87
C CYS A 98 -3.37 -3.19 -9.28
N GLY A 99 -2.78 -2.01 -9.36
CA GLY A 99 -3.34 -0.77 -8.86
C GLY A 99 -2.33 0.37 -8.76
N ILE A 100 -2.74 1.44 -8.11
CA ILE A 100 -1.93 2.65 -7.87
C ILE A 100 -1.81 2.90 -6.36
N LYS A 101 -0.62 3.23 -5.87
CA LYS A 101 -0.38 3.65 -4.48
C LYS A 101 -0.24 5.16 -4.40
N LEU A 102 -0.79 5.75 -3.34
CA LEU A 102 -0.66 7.16 -2.97
C LEU A 102 -0.18 7.27 -1.53
N HIS A 103 0.69 8.25 -1.25
CA HIS A 103 0.96 8.69 0.11
C HIS A 103 0.80 10.22 0.21
N PRO A 104 -0.33 10.68 0.78
CA PRO A 104 -0.72 12.08 0.70
C PRO A 104 0.30 13.06 1.31
N ALA A 105 0.75 12.83 2.56
CA ALA A 105 1.78 13.66 3.20
C ALA A 105 3.18 13.39 2.66
N GLY A 106 3.53 12.11 2.47
CA GLY A 106 4.86 11.69 2.01
C GLY A 106 5.23 12.24 0.64
N GLN A 107 4.26 12.67 -0.18
CA GLN A 107 4.51 13.32 -1.47
C GLN A 107 3.83 14.68 -1.64
N ASN A 108 3.28 15.28 -0.58
CA ASN A 108 2.64 16.60 -0.61
C ASN A 108 1.55 16.74 -1.69
N TRP A 109 0.64 15.76 -1.79
CA TRP A 109 -0.53 15.90 -2.65
C TRP A 109 -1.32 17.16 -2.27
N ASP A 110 -1.73 17.94 -3.26
CA ASP A 110 -2.42 19.23 -3.07
C ASP A 110 -3.59 19.33 -4.06
N GLU A 111 -4.81 19.27 -3.56
CA GLU A 111 -6.03 19.32 -4.37
C GLU A 111 -6.35 20.74 -4.89
N GLU A 112 -5.67 21.77 -4.38
CA GLU A 112 -5.76 23.14 -4.93
C GLU A 112 -4.84 23.33 -6.15
N ASN A 113 -3.85 22.45 -6.33
CA ASN A 113 -2.98 22.45 -7.51
C ASN A 113 -3.68 21.75 -8.69
N PRO A 114 -3.93 22.45 -9.83
CA PRO A 114 -4.68 21.87 -10.95
C PRO A 114 -4.05 20.63 -11.58
N LYS A 115 -2.72 20.47 -11.50
CA LYS A 115 -2.03 19.28 -12.04
C LYS A 115 -2.24 18.07 -11.14
N HIS A 116 -2.19 18.28 -9.83
CA HIS A 116 -2.39 17.22 -8.84
C HIS A 116 -3.86 16.78 -8.85
N GLU A 117 -4.79 17.73 -8.84
CA GLU A 117 -6.22 17.44 -8.90
C GLU A 117 -6.59 16.64 -10.15
N ARG A 118 -6.04 17.03 -11.32
CA ARG A 118 -6.21 16.26 -12.56
C ARG A 118 -5.65 14.86 -12.42
N ALA A 119 -4.43 14.72 -11.89
CA ALA A 119 -3.81 13.41 -11.73
C ALA A 119 -4.61 12.51 -10.78
N LEU A 120 -5.17 13.03 -9.68
CA LEU A 120 -6.06 12.28 -8.79
C LEU A 120 -7.29 11.77 -9.54
N HIS A 121 -7.97 12.62 -10.31
CA HIS A 121 -9.09 12.18 -11.15
C HIS A 121 -8.68 11.10 -12.17
N GLU A 122 -7.52 11.24 -12.82
CA GLU A 122 -7.01 10.24 -13.74
C GLU A 122 -6.68 8.91 -13.05
N ILE A 123 -6.09 8.94 -11.85
CA ILE A 123 -5.78 7.76 -11.02
C ILE A 123 -7.05 7.00 -10.68
N PHE A 124 -8.05 7.67 -10.10
CA PHE A 124 -9.28 7.00 -9.69
C PHE A 124 -10.11 6.57 -10.90
N SER A 125 -10.15 7.37 -11.97
CA SER A 125 -10.84 6.98 -13.21
C SER A 125 -10.20 5.78 -13.89
N TRP A 126 -8.87 5.69 -13.91
CA TRP A 126 -8.16 4.53 -14.46
C TRP A 126 -8.44 3.30 -13.61
N ALA A 127 -8.38 3.42 -12.28
CA ALA A 127 -8.65 2.32 -11.37
C ALA A 127 -10.10 1.83 -11.50
N ASP A 128 -11.06 2.73 -11.68
CA ASP A 128 -12.49 2.40 -11.86
C ASP A 128 -12.74 1.63 -13.16
N LYS A 129 -12.25 2.17 -14.28
CA LYS A 129 -12.39 1.59 -15.62
C LYS A 129 -11.78 0.18 -15.72
N ASN A 130 -10.70 -0.06 -14.98
CA ASN A 130 -9.95 -1.31 -15.04
C ASN A 130 -10.20 -2.23 -13.82
N GLU A 131 -11.12 -1.87 -12.92
CA GLU A 131 -11.42 -2.60 -11.67
C GLU A 131 -10.16 -2.88 -10.82
N LYS A 132 -9.23 -1.92 -10.81
CA LYS A 132 -7.95 -1.99 -10.11
C LYS A 132 -8.04 -1.31 -8.74
N THR A 133 -6.99 -1.48 -7.95
CA THR A 133 -6.93 -0.96 -6.58
C THR A 133 -6.27 0.42 -6.52
N VAL A 134 -6.74 1.30 -5.62
CA VAL A 134 -6.01 2.49 -5.15
C VAL A 134 -5.67 2.28 -3.67
N LEU A 135 -4.38 2.10 -3.36
CA LEU A 135 -3.88 1.97 -2.00
C LEU A 135 -3.44 3.35 -1.49
N ILE A 136 -4.00 3.81 -0.38
CA ILE A 136 -3.80 5.18 0.11
C ILE A 136 -3.24 5.11 1.52
N HIS A 137 -2.05 5.67 1.74
CA HIS A 137 -1.52 5.85 3.10
C HIS A 137 -2.47 6.70 3.93
N CYS A 138 -2.78 6.25 5.16
CA CYS A 138 -3.59 7.02 6.10
C CYS A 138 -2.91 7.19 7.46
N GLY A 139 -3.20 8.32 8.09
CA GLY A 139 -2.66 8.72 9.38
C GLY A 139 -3.49 9.83 10.05
N PRO A 140 -3.18 10.18 11.30
CA PRO A 140 -3.99 11.12 12.09
C PRO A 140 -3.83 12.59 11.68
N GLN A 141 -2.87 12.88 10.80
CA GLN A 141 -2.65 14.23 10.29
C GLN A 141 -3.70 14.56 9.23
N LYS A 142 -4.13 15.83 9.17
CA LYS A 142 -5.17 16.28 8.22
C LYS A 142 -4.88 15.87 6.77
N CYS A 143 -3.61 15.88 6.37
CA CYS A 143 -3.17 15.48 5.04
C CYS A 143 -3.32 13.99 4.77
N ASP A 144 -3.31 13.11 5.76
CA ASP A 144 -3.41 11.64 5.59
C ASP A 144 -4.73 11.07 6.14
N LEU A 145 -5.74 11.91 6.45
CA LEU A 145 -6.98 11.39 6.99
C LEU A 145 -7.65 10.41 6.01
N PRO A 146 -8.23 9.29 6.49
CA PRO A 146 -8.97 8.33 5.66
C PRO A 146 -10.10 8.95 4.85
N THR A 147 -10.67 10.07 5.33
CA THR A 147 -11.77 10.80 4.73
C THR A 147 -11.32 11.81 3.67
N ARG A 148 -10.01 12.07 3.53
CA ARG A 148 -9.49 13.14 2.66
C ARG A 148 -10.00 13.04 1.23
N PHE A 149 -9.97 11.82 0.67
CA PHE A 149 -10.34 11.56 -0.72
C PHE A 149 -11.74 10.95 -0.86
N GLU A 150 -12.61 11.13 0.13
CA GLU A 150 -13.94 10.51 0.19
C GLU A 150 -14.80 10.76 -1.07
N ARG A 151 -14.69 11.94 -1.68
CA ARG A 151 -15.40 12.26 -2.93
C ARG A 151 -15.09 11.28 -4.06
N PHE A 152 -13.85 10.82 -4.15
CA PHE A 152 -13.42 9.85 -5.16
C PHE A 152 -14.02 8.47 -4.87
N PHE A 153 -14.19 8.09 -3.61
CA PHE A 153 -14.77 6.80 -3.24
C PHE A 153 -16.25 6.73 -3.65
N ALA A 154 -16.96 7.86 -3.54
CA ALA A 154 -18.35 8.00 -3.94
C ALA A 154 -18.54 8.01 -5.47
N GLU A 155 -17.60 8.62 -6.20
CA GLU A 155 -17.64 8.78 -7.64
C GLU A 155 -17.22 7.52 -8.39
N TYR A 156 -16.10 6.89 -7.98
CA TYR A 156 -15.42 5.80 -8.67
C TYR A 156 -15.68 4.46 -7.95
N LYS A 157 -16.86 3.87 -8.19
CA LYS A 157 -17.40 2.75 -7.41
C LYS A 157 -16.86 1.38 -7.78
N SER A 158 -16.30 1.22 -8.97
CA SER A 158 -15.66 -0.01 -9.45
C SER A 158 -14.19 -0.08 -9.00
N ALA A 159 -13.57 1.08 -8.73
CA ALA A 159 -12.24 1.14 -8.15
C ALA A 159 -12.27 0.59 -6.72
N ARG A 160 -11.40 -0.38 -6.41
CA ARG A 160 -11.20 -0.82 -5.02
C ARG A 160 -10.28 0.18 -4.32
N VAL A 161 -10.69 0.72 -3.19
CA VAL A 161 -9.85 1.61 -2.38
C VAL A 161 -9.41 0.87 -1.12
N ILE A 162 -8.11 0.87 -0.83
CA ILE A 162 -7.56 0.34 0.43
C ILE A 162 -6.97 1.51 1.22
N LEU A 163 -7.54 1.77 2.39
CA LEU A 163 -7.05 2.74 3.38
C LEU A 163 -5.98 2.06 4.23
N ALA A 164 -4.72 2.40 4.00
CA ALA A 164 -3.61 1.73 4.66
C ALA A 164 -3.53 2.09 6.14
N HIS A 165 -3.02 1.14 6.93
CA HIS A 165 -2.79 1.27 8.37
C HIS A 165 -4.04 1.42 9.25
N SER A 166 -5.23 1.52 8.65
CA SER A 166 -6.50 1.69 9.36
C SER A 166 -6.48 2.82 10.41
N ASN A 167 -5.79 3.92 10.09
CA ASN A 167 -5.48 4.99 11.03
C ASN A 167 -5.97 6.36 10.51
N PRO A 168 -6.77 7.12 11.27
CA PRO A 168 -7.39 6.74 12.54
C PRO A 168 -8.52 5.72 12.40
N VAL A 169 -8.73 4.91 13.45
CA VAL A 169 -9.67 3.77 13.43
C VAL A 169 -11.12 4.19 13.20
N LYS A 170 -11.59 5.29 13.81
CA LYS A 170 -13.00 5.69 13.75
C LYS A 170 -13.38 6.15 12.34
N GLU A 171 -12.55 7.01 11.76
CA GLU A 171 -12.67 7.56 10.42
C GLU A 171 -12.53 6.44 9.38
N THR A 172 -11.59 5.51 9.58
CA THR A 172 -11.48 4.31 8.74
C THR A 172 -12.78 3.50 8.78
N ALA A 173 -13.28 3.15 9.96
CA ALA A 173 -14.52 2.39 10.10
C ALA A 173 -15.73 3.09 9.47
N GLU A 174 -15.81 4.42 9.57
CA GLU A 174 -16.85 5.22 8.90
C GLU A 174 -16.81 5.00 7.38
N MET A 175 -15.65 5.07 6.76
CA MET A 175 -15.49 4.85 5.31
C MET A 175 -15.81 3.41 4.90
N LEU A 176 -15.36 2.40 5.67
CA LEU A 176 -15.67 0.99 5.43
C LEU A 176 -17.19 0.72 5.45
N ASN A 177 -17.90 1.34 6.38
CA ASN A 177 -19.34 1.17 6.54
C ASN A 177 -20.12 1.93 5.45
N LYS A 178 -19.62 3.08 5.01
CA LYS A 178 -20.30 3.96 4.06
C LYS A 178 -20.16 3.51 2.61
N TYR A 179 -19.00 2.98 2.22
CA TYR A 179 -18.68 2.69 0.82
C TYR A 179 -18.40 1.21 0.58
N GLN A 180 -19.05 0.61 -0.42
CA GLN A 180 -18.88 -0.81 -0.74
C GLN A 180 -17.50 -1.15 -1.30
N ASN A 181 -16.88 -0.19 -1.99
CA ASN A 181 -15.59 -0.33 -2.64
C ASN A 181 -14.40 0.09 -1.77
N VAL A 182 -14.63 0.49 -0.52
CA VAL A 182 -13.57 0.90 0.42
C VAL A 182 -13.28 -0.23 1.40
N PHE A 183 -11.98 -0.51 1.54
CA PHE A 183 -11.35 -1.50 2.39
C PHE A 183 -10.27 -0.81 3.21
N SER A 184 -9.72 -1.51 4.21
CA SER A 184 -8.54 -1.04 4.92
C SER A 184 -7.55 -2.18 5.09
N ASP A 185 -6.27 -1.85 5.18
CA ASP A 185 -5.27 -2.82 5.61
C ASP A 185 -4.90 -2.63 7.07
N THR A 186 -4.21 -3.62 7.57
CA THR A 186 -3.94 -3.79 8.99
C THR A 186 -2.45 -3.56 9.31
N ALA A 187 -1.70 -2.97 8.38
CA ALA A 187 -0.27 -2.77 8.56
C ALA A 187 0.01 -1.74 9.67
N CYS A 188 0.96 -2.00 10.55
CA CYS A 188 1.34 -1.10 11.64
C CYS A 188 0.21 -0.73 12.65
N ILE A 189 -0.93 -1.42 12.64
CA ILE A 189 -2.00 -1.19 13.62
C ILE A 189 -1.67 -1.86 14.97
N ALA A 190 -2.02 -1.20 16.08
CA ALA A 190 -1.95 -1.80 17.40
C ALA A 190 -3.07 -2.85 17.61
N SER A 191 -2.86 -3.83 18.50
CA SER A 191 -3.83 -4.90 18.74
C SER A 191 -5.17 -4.38 19.28
N GLU A 192 -5.13 -3.35 20.14
CA GLU A 192 -6.31 -2.69 20.70
C GLU A 192 -7.10 -1.94 19.62
N ASP A 193 -6.38 -1.27 18.72
CA ASP A 193 -6.98 -0.54 17.60
C ASP A 193 -7.60 -1.49 16.58
N LEU A 194 -6.98 -2.65 16.32
CA LEU A 194 -7.56 -3.69 15.47
C LEU A 194 -8.84 -4.27 16.06
N LYS A 195 -8.88 -4.50 17.38
CA LYS A 195 -10.11 -4.92 18.07
C LYS A 195 -11.19 -3.86 17.91
N LEU A 196 -10.85 -2.59 18.16
CA LEU A 196 -11.78 -1.47 18.00
C LEU A 196 -12.29 -1.33 16.56
N LEU A 197 -11.42 -1.51 15.56
CA LEU A 197 -11.79 -1.49 14.15
C LEU A 197 -12.79 -2.61 13.84
N ARG A 198 -12.52 -3.84 14.29
CA ARG A 198 -13.41 -5.00 14.10
C ARG A 198 -14.76 -4.84 14.80
N GLU A 199 -14.81 -4.14 15.92
CA GLU A 199 -16.06 -3.80 16.62
C GLU A 199 -16.87 -2.72 15.89
N LYS A 200 -16.21 -1.82 15.17
CA LYS A 200 -16.86 -0.67 14.49
C LYS A 200 -17.21 -0.93 13.04
N ALA A 201 -16.44 -1.75 12.34
CA ALA A 201 -16.72 -2.14 10.96
C ALA A 201 -17.90 -3.13 10.95
N THR A 202 -18.95 -2.82 10.19
CA THR A 202 -20.12 -3.71 10.05
C THR A 202 -19.81 -4.94 9.20
N ASP A 203 -18.74 -4.88 8.40
CA ASP A 203 -18.26 -5.95 7.56
C ASP A 203 -16.75 -6.16 7.75
N SER A 204 -16.40 -7.21 8.50
CA SER A 204 -15.00 -7.55 8.79
C SER A 204 -14.23 -8.05 7.57
N SER A 205 -14.91 -8.47 6.50
CA SER A 205 -14.24 -8.90 5.25
C SER A 205 -13.55 -7.74 4.52
N LYS A 206 -13.87 -6.49 4.90
CA LYS A 206 -13.22 -5.29 4.38
C LYS A 206 -11.88 -4.94 5.06
N ILE A 207 -11.52 -5.66 6.12
CA ILE A 207 -10.25 -5.49 6.84
C ILE A 207 -9.27 -6.53 6.30
N LEU A 208 -8.25 -6.06 5.57
CA LEU A 208 -7.34 -6.89 4.77
C LEU A 208 -5.96 -7.01 5.43
N PHE A 209 -5.28 -8.13 5.18
CA PHE A 209 -3.89 -8.28 5.61
C PHE A 209 -2.97 -7.33 4.86
N GLY A 210 -2.13 -6.62 5.62
CA GLY A 210 -1.05 -5.76 5.12
C GLY A 210 0.06 -5.75 6.17
N SER A 211 1.32 -5.78 5.73
CA SER A 211 2.48 -5.82 6.64
C SER A 211 3.31 -4.54 6.67
N ASP A 212 3.22 -3.71 5.62
CA ASP A 212 4.13 -2.58 5.36
C ASP A 212 5.61 -3.04 5.38
N PHE A 213 5.86 -4.32 5.09
CA PHE A 213 7.19 -4.91 5.13
C PHE A 213 7.98 -4.50 3.89
N PRO A 214 9.29 -4.20 3.99
CA PRO A 214 10.15 -4.21 5.19
C PRO A 214 10.24 -2.86 5.92
N VAL A 215 9.42 -1.87 5.56
CA VAL A 215 9.39 -0.57 6.24
C VAL A 215 9.05 -0.74 7.72
N SER A 216 8.14 -1.65 8.06
CA SER A 216 7.85 -2.04 9.45
C SER A 216 9.09 -2.52 10.21
N HIS A 217 9.93 -3.35 9.57
CA HIS A 217 11.22 -3.81 10.14
C HIS A 217 12.20 -2.66 10.34
N TYR A 218 12.31 -1.74 9.37
CA TYR A 218 13.14 -0.54 9.50
C TYR A 218 12.76 0.25 10.75
N PHE A 219 11.48 0.60 10.90
CA PHE A 219 11.01 1.36 12.06
C PHE A 219 11.28 0.60 13.36
N ALA A 220 10.98 -0.69 13.37
CA ALA A 220 11.13 -1.49 14.56
C ALA A 220 12.59 -1.61 15.02
N THR A 221 13.55 -1.72 14.10
CA THR A 221 14.98 -1.84 14.42
C THR A 221 15.68 -0.50 14.65
N HIS A 222 15.43 0.51 13.80
CA HIS A 222 16.16 1.77 13.81
C HIS A 222 15.52 2.84 14.69
N ILE A 223 14.20 2.80 14.86
CA ILE A 223 13.47 3.82 15.64
C ILE A 223 13.05 3.27 17.00
N PHE A 224 12.57 2.02 17.07
CA PHE A 224 12.07 1.43 18.30
C PHE A 224 13.07 0.50 19.01
N GLY A 225 14.27 0.30 18.45
CA GLY A 225 15.36 -0.43 19.08
C GLY A 225 15.12 -1.94 19.28
N LYS A 226 14.22 -2.55 18.50
CA LYS A 226 14.05 -4.01 18.47
C LYS A 226 15.23 -4.65 17.74
N THR A 227 15.52 -5.91 18.06
CA THR A 227 16.63 -6.67 17.49
C THR A 227 16.18 -7.87 16.65
N HIS A 228 14.96 -7.85 16.14
CA HIS A 228 14.42 -8.92 15.30
C HIS A 228 15.02 -8.93 13.89
N THR A 229 15.09 -10.10 13.30
CA THR A 229 15.40 -10.32 11.89
C THR A 229 14.22 -9.93 10.99
N LEU A 230 14.48 -9.81 9.68
CA LEU A 230 13.43 -9.62 8.68
C LEU A 230 12.40 -10.76 8.72
N GLU A 231 12.85 -12.02 8.89
CA GLU A 231 11.96 -13.19 9.05
C GLU A 231 11.03 -13.04 10.27
N GLU A 232 11.61 -12.72 11.43
CA GLU A 232 10.85 -12.58 12.67
C GLU A 232 9.81 -11.45 12.58
N GLU A 233 10.16 -10.34 11.93
CA GLU A 233 9.22 -9.24 11.73
C GLU A 233 8.08 -9.62 10.78
N TYR A 234 8.39 -10.25 9.63
CA TYR A 234 7.34 -10.67 8.70
C TYR A 234 6.38 -11.69 9.33
N ILE A 235 6.91 -12.66 10.07
CA ILE A 235 6.09 -13.63 10.84
C ILE A 235 5.23 -12.91 11.88
N SER A 236 5.80 -11.94 12.61
CA SER A 236 5.08 -11.15 13.61
C SER A 236 3.91 -10.38 12.99
N ASN A 237 4.15 -9.72 11.85
CA ASN A 237 3.13 -9.01 11.10
C ASN A 237 1.97 -9.93 10.69
N ALA A 238 2.28 -11.10 10.11
CA ALA A 238 1.28 -12.09 9.70
C ALA A 238 0.46 -12.66 10.87
N LYS A 239 1.11 -12.94 12.01
CA LYS A 239 0.46 -13.53 13.19
C LYS A 239 -0.46 -12.57 13.93
N THR A 240 -0.17 -11.27 13.92
CA THR A 240 -1.01 -10.24 14.56
C THR A 240 -2.44 -10.24 14.01
N GLN A 241 -2.68 -10.87 12.85
CA GLN A 241 -3.92 -10.71 12.09
C GLN A 241 -4.76 -11.97 11.97
N LEU A 242 -4.15 -13.15 12.14
CA LEU A 242 -4.90 -14.40 12.25
C LEU A 242 -5.71 -14.34 13.55
N PRO A 243 -7.05 -14.48 13.54
CA PRO A 243 -7.77 -14.78 14.77
C PRO A 243 -7.10 -16.01 15.40
N SER A 244 -6.81 -15.95 16.69
CA SER A 244 -6.36 -17.12 17.44
C SER A 244 -7.27 -18.29 17.09
N LEU A 245 -6.72 -19.30 16.41
CA LEU A 245 -7.40 -20.56 16.08
C LEU A 245 -7.97 -21.20 17.36
#